data_AF-A0A925ZSW2-F1
#
_entry.id   AF-A0A925ZSW2-F1
#
_cell.length_a   1.000
_cell.length_b   1.000
_cell.length_c   1.000
_cell.angle_alpha   90.00
_cell.angle_beta   90.00
_cell.angle_gamma   90.00
#
_symmetry.space_group_name_H-M   'P 1'
#
loop_
_entity.id
_entity.type
_entity.pdbx_description
1 polymer ?
#
loop_
_entity_poly.entity_id
_entity_poly.type
_entity_poly.pdbx_seq_one_letter_code
_entity_poly.pdbx_strand_id
1 'polypeptide(L)' 'MLLAQRQVDELRGRLQPVVRRAKLACVTHSEHTLAAADGIPLHVEVWRPERAPKFAVVISHGGAEHVGRYARLAEALVA' A
#
# COMPACT_ATOMS: atom_id res chain seq x y z
N MET A 1 -16.36 -8.94 28.66
CA MET A 1 -15.66 -7.85 27.94
C MET A 1 -14.14 -7.77 28.20
N LEU A 2 -13.56 -8.62 29.07
CA LEU A 2 -12.11 -8.59 29.40
C LEU A 2 -11.24 -9.50 28.51
N LEU A 3 -11.85 -10.42 27.76
CA LEU A 3 -11.16 -11.41 26.91
C LEU A 3 -10.69 -10.81 25.57
N ALA A 4 -11.42 -9.83 25.02
CA ALA A 4 -11.05 -9.16 23.78
C ALA A 4 -9.77 -8.31 23.93
N GLN A 5 -9.57 -7.70 25.11
CA GLN A 5 -8.42 -6.84 25.36
C GLN A 5 -7.10 -7.63 25.41
N ARG A 6 -7.11 -8.82 26.01
CA ARG A 6 -5.92 -9.69 26.10
C ARG A 6 -5.42 -10.12 24.73
N GLN A 7 -6.33 -10.44 23.81
CA GLN A 7 -5.97 -10.85 22.46
C GLN A 7 -5.40 -9.69 21.63
N VAL A 8 -5.86 -8.46 21.86
CA VAL A 8 -5.30 -7.24 21.23
C VAL A 8 -3.90 -6.92 21.77
N ASP A 9 -3.66 -7.11 23.07
CA ASP A 9 -2.35 -6.86 23.69
C ASP A 9 -1.31 -7.93 23.28
N GLU A 10 -1.74 -9.18 23.08
CA GLU A 10 -0.91 -10.27 22.58
C GLU A 10 -0.48 -10.05 21.11
N LEU A 11 -1.38 -9.50 20.29
CA LEU A 11 -1.07 -9.11 18.90
C LEU A 11 -0.12 -7.90 18.85
N ARG A 12 -0.25 -6.94 19.77
CA ARG A 12 0.68 -5.81 19.91
C ARG A 12 2.08 -6.23 20.34
N GLY A 13 2.20 -7.23 21.21
CA GLY A 13 3.49 -7.77 21.66
C GLY A 13 4.30 -8.50 20.57
N ARG A 14 3.62 -9.01 19.53
CA ARG A 14 4.26 -9.74 18.41
C ARG A 14 4.66 -8.84 17.24
N LEU A 15 4.13 -7.63 17.17
CA LEU A 15 4.44 -6.65 16.12
C LEU A 15 5.57 -5.74 16.61
N GLN A 16 6.81 -6.07 16.26
CA GLN A 16 7.91 -5.13 16.49
C GLN A 16 7.72 -3.89 15.61
N PRO A 17 7.94 -2.66 16.12
CA PRO A 17 7.91 -1.47 15.29
C PRO A 17 9.11 -1.54 14.33
N VAL A 18 8.85 -1.84 13.07
CA VAL A 18 9.86 -1.74 12.02
C VAL A 18 10.00 -0.27 11.65
N VAL A 19 10.68 0.50 12.49
CA VAL A 19 11.18 1.82 12.11
C VAL A 19 12.47 1.64 11.33
N ARG A 20 12.35 1.22 10.07
CA ARG A 20 13.42 1.39 9.10
C ARG A 20 13.30 2.81 8.56
N ARG A 21 14.21 3.68 8.98
CA ARG A 21 14.40 4.98 8.30
C ARG A 21 15.00 4.66 6.93
N ALA A 22 14.15 4.41 5.95
CA ALA A 22 14.58 4.17 4.59
C ALA A 22 15.10 5.51 4.02
N LYS A 23 16.36 5.48 3.60
CA LYS A 23 16.97 6.44 2.68
C LYS A 23 15.98 6.60 1.52
N LEU A 24 15.60 7.84 1.18
CA LEU A 24 14.66 8.17 0.10
C LEU A 24 15.06 7.40 -1.18
N ALA A 25 14.44 6.24 -1.38
CA ALA A 25 14.61 5.45 -2.58
C ALA A 25 13.91 6.20 -3.71
N CYS A 26 14.54 6.29 -4.88
CA CYS A 26 13.92 6.86 -6.05
C CYS A 26 12.78 5.91 -6.46
N VAL A 27 11.56 6.30 -6.12
CA VAL A 27 10.36 5.58 -6.53
C VAL A 27 10.07 5.93 -7.98
N THR A 28 10.02 4.93 -8.86
CA THR A 28 9.46 5.16 -10.19
C THR A 28 7.94 5.13 -10.07
N HIS A 29 7.31 6.28 -10.28
CA HIS A 29 5.87 6.44 -10.38
C HIS A 29 5.45 6.52 -11.86
N SER A 30 4.37 5.83 -12.22
CA SER A 30 3.83 5.84 -13.59
C SER A 30 2.32 5.66 -13.58
N GLU A 31 1.66 6.30 -14.53
CA GLU A 31 0.20 6.22 -14.73
C GLU A 31 -0.12 5.33 -15.93
N HIS A 32 -1.20 4.55 -15.80
CA HIS A 32 -1.67 3.64 -16.85
C HIS A 32 -3.20 3.67 -16.93
N THR A 33 -3.71 3.20 -18.07
CA THR A 33 -5.12 2.89 -18.26
C THR A 33 -5.29 1.39 -18.42
N LEU A 34 -6.15 0.77 -17.63
CA LEU A 34 -6.48 -0.65 -17.73
C LEU A 34 -7.90 -0.84 -18.25
N ALA A 35 -8.09 -1.82 -19.13
CA ALA A 35 -9.42 -2.24 -19.54
C ALA A 35 -10.09 -3.01 -18.40
N ALA A 36 -11.25 -2.55 -17.93
CA ALA A 36 -12.07 -3.30 -16.99
C ALA A 36 -13.06 -4.23 -17.69
N ALA A 37 -13.58 -5.19 -16.93
CA ALA A 37 -14.53 -6.18 -17.41
C ALA A 37 -15.87 -5.59 -17.87
N ASP A 38 -16.25 -4.43 -17.35
CA ASP A 38 -17.46 -3.69 -17.74
C ASP A 38 -17.23 -2.75 -18.95
N GLY A 39 -16.02 -2.75 -19.51
CA GLY A 39 -15.64 -1.91 -20.64
C GLY A 39 -15.29 -0.47 -20.26
N ILE A 40 -15.38 -0.08 -18.98
CA ILE A 40 -14.99 1.26 -18.53
C ILE A 40 -13.49 1.26 -18.22
N PRO A 41 -12.68 2.14 -18.85
CA PRO A 41 -11.25 2.19 -18.57
C PRO A 41 -10.97 2.66 -17.14
N LEU A 42 -10.09 1.95 -16.42
CA LEU A 42 -9.62 2.32 -15.09
C LEU A 42 -8.30 3.06 -15.18
N HIS A 43 -8.24 4.24 -14.58
CA HIS A 43 -6.99 4.90 -14.29
C HIS A 43 -6.29 4.20 -13.12
N VAL A 44 -5.02 3.84 -13.30
CA VAL A 44 -4.18 3.23 -12.26
C VAL A 44 -2.83 3.91 -12.16
N GLU A 45 -2.36 4.04 -10.92
CA GLU A 45 -1.02 4.53 -10.61
C GLU A 45 -0.17 3.34 -10.10
N VAL A 46 1.09 3.28 -10.56
CA VAL A 46 2.03 2.21 -10.21
C VAL A 46 3.31 2.83 -9.66
N TRP A 47 3.62 2.49 -8.41
CA TRP A 47 4.91 2.77 -7.77
C TRP A 47 5.76 1.51 -7.80
N ARG A 48 7.01 1.64 -8.25
CA ARG A 48 7.97 0.53 -8.28
C ARG A 48 9.19 0.84 -7.41
N PRO A 49 9.65 -0.12 -6.58
CA PRO A 49 10.91 -0.01 -5.86
C PRO A 49 12.09 -0.14 -6.85
N GLU A 50 13.25 0.40 -6.48
CA GLU A 50 14.49 0.23 -7.26
C GLU A 50 14.96 -1.24 -7.30
N ARG A 51 14.79 -1.94 -6.18
CA ARG A 51 15.13 -3.36 -6.06
C ARG A 51 14.07 -4.26 -6.68
N ALA A 52 14.45 -5.47 -7.05
CA ALA A 52 13.52 -6.50 -7.53
C ALA A 52 12.31 -6.64 -6.57
N PRO A 53 11.07 -6.46 -7.06
CA PRO A 53 9.87 -6.64 -6.25
C PRO A 53 9.75 -8.06 -5.72
N LYS A 54 9.32 -8.21 -4.45
CA LYS A 54 9.05 -9.52 -3.84
C LYS A 54 7.62 -9.99 -4.08
N PHE A 55 6.70 -9.03 -4.19
CA PHE A 55 5.26 -9.22 -4.37
C PHE A 55 4.66 -7.92 -4.91
N ALA A 56 3.40 -7.99 -5.36
CA ALA A 56 2.59 -6.83 -5.70
C ALA A 56 1.54 -6.58 -4.61
N VAL A 57 1.25 -5.31 -4.34
CA VAL A 57 0.13 -4.87 -3.49
C VAL A 57 -0.83 -4.09 -4.37
N VAL A 58 -2.09 -4.52 -4.40
CA VAL A 58 -3.16 -3.79 -5.10
C VAL A 58 -3.95 -3.00 -4.07
N ILE A 59 -4.01 -1.68 -4.26
CA ILE A 59 -4.78 -0.77 -3.40
C ILE A 59 -6.06 -0.39 -4.15
N SER A 60 -7.20 -0.80 -3.61
CA SER A 60 -8.51 -0.36 -4.09
C SER A 60 -9.04 0.74 -3.16
N HIS A 61 -9.41 1.89 -3.73
CA HIS A 61 -9.93 3.00 -2.95
C HIS A 61 -11.43 2.81 -2.64
N GLY A 62 -11.94 3.57 -1.68
CA GLY A 62 -13.38 3.60 -1.35
C GLY A 62 -14.23 4.38 -2.35
N GLY A 63 -15.55 4.39 -2.14
CA GLY A 63 -16.44 5.27 -2.90
C GLY A 63 -16.12 6.75 -2.66
N ALA A 64 -16.19 7.56 -3.72
CA ALA A 64 -15.82 9.00 -3.71
C ALA A 64 -14.35 9.31 -3.33
N GLU A 65 -13.48 8.30 -3.38
CA GLU A 65 -12.03 8.44 -3.19
C GLU A 65 -11.30 8.41 -4.54
N HIS A 66 -10.00 8.73 -4.53
CA HIS A 66 -9.12 8.59 -5.69
C HIS A 66 -7.73 8.05 -5.27
N VAL A 67 -7.04 7.40 -6.21
CA VAL A 67 -5.76 6.70 -5.95
C VAL A 67 -4.67 7.63 -5.41
N GLY A 68 -4.61 8.88 -5.87
CA GLY A 68 -3.63 9.87 -5.38
C GLY A 68 -3.65 10.12 -3.86
N ARG A 69 -4.76 9.86 -3.15
CA ARG A 69 -4.79 9.95 -1.67
C ARG A 69 -3.94 8.88 -0.97
N TYR A 70 -3.60 7.81 -1.68
CA TYR A 70 -2.80 6.69 -1.19
C TYR A 70 -1.33 6.77 -1.61
N ALA A 71 -0.89 7.84 -2.30
CA ALA A 71 0.49 7.98 -2.78
C ALA A 71 1.54 7.78 -1.67
N ARG A 72 1.33 8.38 -0.48
CA ARG A 72 2.25 8.20 0.67
C ARG A 72 2.32 6.75 1.17
N LEU A 73 1.21 6.02 1.12
CA LEU A 73 1.20 4.60 1.49
C LEU A 73 1.96 3.78 0.44
N ALA A 74 1.71 4.04 -0.85
CA ALA A 74 2.41 3.38 -1.94
C ALA A 74 3.93 3.62 -1.87
N GLU A 75 4.36 4.86 -1.65
CA GLU A 75 5.76 5.24 -1.41
C GLU A 75 6.38 4.47 -0.24
N ALA A 76 5.66 4.34 0.88
CA ALA A 76 6.14 3.58 2.03
C ALA A 76 6.25 2.07 1.75
N LEU A 77 5.38 1.51 0.91
CA LEU A 77 5.41 0.10 0.51
C LEU A 77 6.58 -0.22 -0.44
N VAL A 78 7.05 0.76 -1.21
CA VAL A 78 8.17 0.60 -2.16
C VAL A 78 9.52 1.11 -1.65
N ALA A 79 9.57 1.62 -0.43
CA ALA A 79 10.81 2.04 0.23
C ALA A 79 11.73 0.86 0.65
#